data_AF-A0AAV0NP01-F1
#
_entry.id   AF-A0AAV0NP01-F1
#
_cell.length_a   1.000
_cell.length_b   1.000
_cell.length_c   1.000
_cell.angle_alpha   90.00
_cell.angle_beta   90.00
_cell.angle_gamma   90.00
#
_symmetry.space_group_name_H-M   'P 1'
#
loop_
_entity.id
_entity.type
_entity.pdbx_description
1 polymer ?
#
loop_
_entity_poly.entity_id
_entity_poly.type
_entity_poly.pdbx_seq_one_letter_code
_entity_poly.pdbx_strand_id
1 'polypeptide(L)'
;MKTGTTWLKALCYNILDEQEDDILASKNPHDAVPTLEIAFFQDQVQQLLLNPPPPAGRSRLLHTHFPYGYLPEKVRSSGCKLVYVSRNPKDTLEDLCRNPEEQVRKLASFLGRKTSVDVEKVLWRSNLNRLKELEIPNTIFFRTGTVGDWKNYLTSDIAQRLDDLTRDKLQGTALSFDDE
;
A
#
# COMPACT_ATOMS: atom_id res chain seq x y z
N MET A 1 5.64 -10.82 1.30
CA MET A 1 4.19 -10.92 0.98
C MET A 1 3.83 -9.71 0.12
N LYS A 2 3.37 -9.88 -1.13
CA LYS A 2 3.18 -8.76 -2.08
C LYS A 2 1.75 -8.21 -2.03
N THR A 3 1.31 -7.59 -0.94
CA THR A 3 -0.10 -7.17 -0.75
C THR A 3 -0.46 -5.81 -1.39
N GLY A 4 0.21 -5.42 -2.48
CA GLY A 4 -0.15 -4.19 -3.22
C GLY A 4 0.45 -2.91 -2.64
N THR A 5 1.55 -3.04 -1.91
CA THR A 5 2.25 -1.93 -1.25
C THR A 5 2.66 -0.82 -2.22
N THR A 6 3.07 -1.15 -3.44
CA THR A 6 3.42 -0.14 -4.46
C THR A 6 2.22 0.77 -4.79
N TRP A 7 1.04 0.18 -4.95
CA TRP A 7 -0.16 0.94 -5.27
C TRP A 7 -0.64 1.77 -4.06
N LEU A 8 -0.62 1.19 -2.86
CA LEU A 8 -0.96 1.90 -1.64
C LEU A 8 -0.05 3.10 -1.40
N LYS A 9 1.27 2.95 -1.63
CA LYS A 9 2.24 4.05 -1.54
C LYS A 9 1.88 5.17 -2.51
N ALA A 10 1.57 4.84 -3.77
CA ALA A 10 1.19 5.82 -4.77
C ALA A 10 -0.10 6.57 -4.38
N LEU A 11 -1.13 5.85 -3.94
CA LEU A 11 -2.39 6.46 -3.49
C LEU A 11 -2.18 7.38 -2.29
N CYS A 12 -1.55 6.89 -1.22
CA CYS A 12 -1.30 7.71 -0.03
C CYS A 12 -0.44 8.94 -0.36
N TYR A 13 0.56 8.79 -1.24
CA TYR A 13 1.39 9.91 -1.68
C TYR A 13 0.56 10.94 -2.44
N ASN A 14 -0.14 10.55 -3.51
CA ASN A 14 -0.93 11.45 -4.34
C ASN A 14 -2.12 12.08 -3.58
N ILE A 15 -2.68 11.37 -2.59
CA ILE A 15 -3.70 11.93 -1.71
C ILE A 15 -3.09 13.03 -0.85
N LEU A 16 -1.87 12.88 -0.34
CA LEU A 16 -1.24 13.87 0.55
C LEU A 16 -0.47 14.97 -0.21
N ASP A 17 -0.15 14.74 -1.47
CA ASP A 17 0.59 15.68 -2.29
C ASP A 17 -0.34 16.75 -2.86
N GLU A 18 -0.01 18.01 -2.59
CA GLU A 18 -0.77 19.19 -3.05
C GLU A 18 -0.15 19.83 -4.29
N GLN A 19 0.95 19.29 -4.78
CA GLN A 19 1.68 19.84 -5.90
C GLN A 19 0.98 19.50 -7.23
N GLU A 20 1.02 20.46 -8.15
CA GLU A 20 0.54 20.25 -9.51
C GLU A 20 1.44 19.27 -10.28
N ASP A 21 2.72 19.24 -9.98
CA ASP A 21 3.65 18.32 -10.64
C ASP A 21 3.44 16.89 -10.17
N ASP A 22 3.34 15.97 -11.11
CA ASP A 22 3.29 14.54 -10.80
C ASP A 22 4.70 13.96 -10.70
N ILE A 23 5.23 13.94 -9.47
CA ILE A 23 6.56 13.38 -9.19
C ILE A 23 6.60 11.87 -9.50
N LEU A 24 5.47 11.15 -9.36
CA LEU A 24 5.39 9.72 -9.68
C LEU A 24 5.35 9.44 -11.18
N ALA A 25 5.28 10.49 -12.03
CA ALA A 25 5.53 10.36 -13.47
C ALA A 25 7.01 10.14 -13.81
N SER A 26 7.94 10.44 -12.89
CA SER A 26 9.39 10.33 -13.10
C SER A 26 10.12 9.53 -12.03
N LYS A 27 9.45 9.14 -10.93
CA LYS A 27 10.03 8.38 -9.81
C LYS A 27 9.16 7.21 -9.40
N ASN A 28 9.79 6.15 -8.89
CA ASN A 28 9.06 5.01 -8.37
C ASN A 28 8.39 5.36 -7.02
N PRO A 29 7.16 4.89 -6.73
CA PRO A 29 6.53 5.08 -5.42
C PRO A 29 7.36 4.59 -4.21
N HIS A 30 8.26 3.63 -4.41
CA HIS A 30 9.18 3.16 -3.37
C HIS A 30 10.28 4.17 -3.01
N ASP A 31 10.65 5.04 -3.95
CA ASP A 31 11.61 6.14 -3.71
C ASP A 31 10.91 7.31 -3.01
N ALA A 32 9.63 7.53 -3.33
CA ALA A 32 8.82 8.59 -2.75
C ALA A 32 8.34 8.25 -1.32
N VAL A 33 8.15 6.97 -1.01
CA VAL A 33 7.72 6.47 0.30
C VAL A 33 8.71 5.44 0.83
N PRO A 34 9.66 5.87 1.69
CA PRO A 34 10.70 5.00 2.23
C PRO A 34 10.14 3.80 3.01
N THR A 35 10.85 2.67 2.92
CA THR A 35 10.52 1.45 3.66
C THR A 35 11.49 1.27 4.83
N LEU A 36 10.96 1.14 6.05
CA LEU A 36 11.78 1.09 7.28
C LEU A 36 12.79 -0.06 7.28
N GLU A 37 12.39 -1.27 6.88
CA GLU A 37 13.29 -2.44 6.87
C GLU A 37 14.49 -2.22 5.94
N ILE A 38 14.26 -1.69 4.74
CA ILE A 38 15.31 -1.52 3.74
C ILE A 38 16.36 -0.54 4.25
N ALA A 39 15.91 0.58 4.82
CA ALA A 39 16.83 1.55 5.40
C ALA A 39 17.57 1.01 6.62
N PHE A 40 16.95 0.10 7.41
CA PHE A 40 17.63 -0.59 8.50
C PHE A 40 18.71 -1.55 7.98
N PHE A 41 18.38 -2.40 6.99
CA PHE A 41 19.33 -3.37 6.43
C PHE A 41 20.48 -2.75 5.64
N GLN A 42 20.28 -1.57 5.06
CA GLN A 42 21.31 -0.84 4.30
C GLN A 42 22.10 0.17 5.15
N ASP A 43 21.91 0.18 6.48
CA ASP A 43 22.47 1.16 7.41
C ASP A 43 22.19 2.64 7.03
N GLN A 44 21.10 2.85 6.28
CA GLN A 44 20.59 4.16 5.87
C GLN A 44 19.59 4.72 6.90
N VAL A 45 19.56 4.19 8.12
CA VAL A 45 18.69 4.68 9.21
C VAL A 45 18.95 6.16 9.46
N GLN A 46 20.21 6.59 9.40
CA GLN A 46 20.54 8.01 9.49
C GLN A 46 19.92 8.81 8.34
N GLN A 47 19.91 8.33 7.09
CA GLN A 47 19.27 9.05 5.99
C GLN A 47 17.74 9.16 6.13
N LEU A 48 17.08 8.15 6.70
CA LEU A 48 15.66 8.21 7.06
C LEU A 48 15.36 9.22 8.17
N LEU A 49 16.24 9.30 9.18
CA LEU A 49 16.13 10.23 10.31
C LEU A 49 16.53 11.66 9.91
N LEU A 50 17.47 11.80 8.98
CA LEU A 50 17.99 13.05 8.43
C LEU A 50 17.15 13.59 7.28
N ASN A 51 16.22 12.81 6.72
CA ASN A 51 15.20 13.36 5.83
C ASN A 51 14.47 14.45 6.63
N PRO A 52 14.63 15.73 6.24
CA PRO A 52 14.08 16.82 7.01
C PRO A 52 12.58 16.57 7.17
N PRO A 53 11.98 16.96 8.32
CA PRO A 53 10.53 16.99 8.41
C PRO A 53 10.04 17.73 7.15
N PRO A 54 9.08 17.14 6.41
CA PRO A 54 8.54 17.79 5.23
C PRO A 54 8.13 19.24 5.56
N PRO A 55 8.16 20.17 4.59
CA PRO A 55 7.81 21.57 4.81
C PRO A 55 6.50 21.69 5.60
N ALA A 56 6.40 22.72 6.44
CA ALA A 56 5.26 22.92 7.33
C ALA A 56 3.93 22.74 6.57
N GLY A 57 3.12 21.77 7.01
CA GLY A 57 1.85 21.41 6.38
C GLY A 57 1.83 20.06 5.65
N ARG A 58 2.99 19.47 5.31
CA ARG A 58 3.04 18.16 4.65
C ARG A 58 3.26 17.04 5.66
N SER A 59 2.46 15.97 5.55
CA SER A 59 2.58 14.80 6.44
C SER A 59 3.71 13.87 5.99
N ARG A 60 4.51 13.36 6.92
CA ARG A 60 5.53 12.34 6.63
C ARG A 60 4.86 11.00 6.37
N LEU A 61 5.13 10.40 5.21
CA LEU A 61 4.63 9.08 4.83
C LEU A 61 5.78 8.06 4.89
N LEU A 62 5.56 6.97 5.62
CA LEU A 62 6.52 5.88 5.79
C LEU A 62 5.81 4.54 5.58
N HIS A 63 6.58 3.53 5.19
CA HIS A 63 6.07 2.17 4.96
C HIS A 63 6.87 1.13 5.74
N THR A 64 6.20 0.06 6.17
CA THR A 64 6.84 -1.08 6.83
C THR A 64 6.09 -2.38 6.62
N HIS A 65 6.84 -3.48 6.57
CA HIS A 65 6.33 -4.86 6.65
C HIS A 65 6.45 -5.47 8.06
N PHE A 66 6.96 -4.73 9.05
CA PHE A 66 7.04 -5.22 10.41
C PHE A 66 5.63 -5.50 10.97
N PRO A 67 5.43 -6.64 11.65
CA PRO A 67 4.17 -6.89 12.33
C PRO A 67 3.93 -5.82 13.39
N TYR A 68 2.67 -5.45 13.61
CA TYR A 68 2.27 -4.38 14.53
C TYR A 68 2.87 -4.52 15.95
N GLY A 69 3.03 -5.75 16.43
CA GLY A 69 3.63 -6.05 17.74
C GLY A 69 5.09 -5.60 17.88
N TYR A 70 5.85 -5.55 16.78
CA TYR A 70 7.27 -5.19 16.75
C TYR A 70 7.52 -3.69 16.55
N LEU A 71 6.47 -2.90 16.29
CA LEU A 71 6.62 -1.46 16.15
C LEU A 71 6.90 -0.80 17.51
N PRO A 72 7.79 0.21 17.58
CA PRO A 72 8.08 0.93 18.81
C PRO A 72 6.82 1.55 19.43
N GLU A 73 6.73 1.59 20.76
CA GLU A 73 5.58 2.21 21.46
C GLU A 73 5.32 3.66 21.04
N LYS A 74 6.36 4.40 20.66
CA LYS A 74 6.23 5.76 20.14
C LYS A 74 5.33 5.84 18.90
N VAL A 75 5.30 4.80 18.06
CA VAL A 75 4.37 4.73 16.94
C VAL A 75 2.93 4.69 17.44
N ARG A 76 2.68 3.97 18.54
CA ARG A 76 1.35 3.83 19.16
C ARG A 76 0.91 5.10 19.90
N SER A 77 1.83 5.77 20.59
CA SER A 77 1.52 6.94 21.43
C SER A 77 1.61 8.29 20.70
N SER A 78 2.26 8.36 19.53
CA SER A 78 2.46 9.62 18.79
C SER A 78 1.21 10.17 18.09
N GLY A 79 0.10 9.42 18.07
CA GLY A 79 -1.08 9.77 17.28
C GLY A 79 -0.86 9.64 15.77
N CYS A 80 0.19 8.93 15.34
CA CYS A 80 0.41 8.66 13.92
C CYS A 80 -0.71 7.77 13.36
N LYS A 81 -1.08 8.02 12.11
CA LYS A 81 -2.11 7.24 11.42
C LYS A 81 -1.48 6.02 10.79
N LEU A 82 -2.06 4.85 11.05
CA LEU A 82 -1.62 3.58 10.48
C LEU A 82 -2.65 3.11 9.45
N VAL A 83 -2.20 2.92 8.21
CA VAL A 83 -3.01 2.29 7.15
C VAL A 83 -2.43 0.90 6.92
N TYR A 84 -3.26 -0.13 7.10
CA TYR A 84 -2.89 -1.53 6.91
C TYR A 84 -3.70 -2.12 5.76
N VAL A 85 -3.05 -2.91 4.91
CA VAL A 85 -3.69 -3.65 3.82
C VAL A 85 -3.41 -5.14 4.01
N SER A 86 -4.47 -5.87 4.39
CA SER A 86 -4.54 -7.33 4.31
C SER A 86 -5.08 -7.76 2.95
N ARG A 87 -4.80 -9.02 2.58
CA ARG A 87 -5.37 -9.65 1.38
C ARG A 87 -5.65 -11.12 1.64
N ASN A 88 -6.60 -11.66 0.88
CA ASN A 88 -6.77 -13.10 0.76
C ASN A 88 -5.41 -13.72 0.35
N PRO A 89 -4.90 -14.76 1.04
CA PRO A 89 -3.62 -15.37 0.67
C PRO A 89 -3.62 -15.97 -0.75
N LYS A 90 -4.79 -16.28 -1.31
CA LYS A 90 -4.95 -16.70 -2.70
C LYS A 90 -4.86 -15.53 -3.68
N ASP A 91 -5.40 -14.37 -3.30
CA ASP A 91 -5.62 -13.25 -4.22
C ASP A 91 -4.94 -11.94 -3.86
N THR A 92 -4.30 -11.35 -4.86
CA THR A 92 -3.39 -10.24 -4.66
C THR A 92 -3.90 -8.94 -5.27
N LEU A 93 -5.20 -8.63 -5.32
CA LEU A 93 -5.67 -7.27 -5.69
C LEU A 93 -7.16 -6.92 -5.44
N GLU A 94 -7.85 -7.64 -4.57
CA GLU A 94 -9.32 -7.66 -4.57
C GLU A 94 -10.00 -6.35 -4.09
N ASP A 95 -9.76 -5.90 -2.86
CA ASP A 95 -10.61 -4.84 -2.27
C ASP A 95 -10.35 -3.43 -2.78
N LEU A 96 -9.08 -3.10 -3.03
CA LEU A 96 -8.69 -1.75 -3.45
C LEU A 96 -9.10 -1.48 -4.91
N CYS A 97 -9.18 -2.53 -5.75
CA CYS A 97 -9.62 -2.43 -7.15
C CYS A 97 -11.14 -2.52 -7.33
N ARG A 98 -11.89 -3.14 -6.40
CA ARG A 98 -13.34 -3.34 -6.58
C ARG A 98 -14.12 -2.03 -6.58
N ASN A 99 -13.78 -1.08 -5.69
CA ASN A 99 -14.38 0.26 -5.69
C ASN A 99 -13.35 1.37 -5.38
N PRO A 100 -12.44 1.67 -6.32
CA PRO A 100 -11.26 2.47 -6.04
C PRO A 100 -11.60 3.92 -5.66
N GLU A 101 -12.69 4.49 -6.18
CA GLU A 101 -13.14 5.84 -5.82
C GLU A 101 -13.55 5.96 -4.35
N GLU A 102 -14.38 5.02 -3.87
CA GLU A 102 -14.83 5.01 -2.49
C GLU A 102 -13.66 4.78 -1.54
N GLN A 103 -12.73 3.89 -1.90
CA GLN A 103 -11.53 3.63 -1.10
C GLN A 103 -10.62 4.85 -1.04
N VAL A 104 -10.44 5.58 -2.15
CA VAL A 104 -9.69 6.86 -2.15
C VAL A 104 -10.37 7.88 -1.24
N ARG A 105 -11.70 8.00 -1.26
CA ARG A 105 -12.43 8.93 -0.36
C ARG A 105 -12.26 8.55 1.11
N LYS A 106 -12.40 7.27 1.45
CA LYS A 106 -12.17 6.75 2.81
C LYS A 106 -10.74 7.02 3.27
N LEU A 107 -9.76 6.74 2.41
CA LEU A 107 -8.34 6.96 2.68
C LEU A 107 -8.03 8.46 2.85
N ALA A 108 -8.57 9.32 2.00
CA ALA A 108 -8.41 10.77 2.11
C ALA A 108 -8.98 11.32 3.42
N SER A 109 -10.20 10.90 3.78
CA SER A 109 -10.83 11.25 5.05
C SER A 109 -9.98 10.78 6.23
N PHE A 110 -9.54 9.51 6.21
CA PHE A 110 -8.69 8.95 7.26
C PHE A 110 -7.38 9.71 7.38
N LEU A 111 -6.70 10.03 6.27
CA LEU A 111 -5.45 10.78 6.25
C LEU A 111 -5.63 12.25 6.67
N GLY A 112 -6.86 12.74 6.79
CA GLY A 112 -7.18 14.06 7.35
C GLY A 112 -7.17 15.18 6.32
N ARG A 113 -7.43 14.85 5.05
CA ARG A 113 -7.68 15.85 4.01
C ARG A 113 -8.95 16.62 4.34
N LYS A 114 -8.82 17.95 4.52
CA LYS A 114 -9.91 18.86 4.86
C LYS A 114 -10.66 19.39 3.63
N THR A 115 -10.02 19.39 2.46
CA THR A 115 -10.57 19.85 1.19
C THR A 115 -11.03 18.67 0.33
N SER A 116 -11.91 18.94 -0.63
CA SER A 116 -12.34 17.94 -1.62
C SER A 116 -11.12 17.43 -2.38
N VAL A 117 -10.84 16.12 -2.27
CA VAL A 117 -9.81 15.45 -3.05
C VAL A 117 -10.34 15.21 -4.46
N ASP A 118 -9.53 15.55 -5.46
CA ASP A 118 -9.78 15.16 -6.85
C ASP A 118 -9.49 13.66 -7.00
N VAL A 119 -10.55 12.86 -6.83
CA VAL A 119 -10.48 11.39 -6.86
C VAL A 119 -10.02 10.90 -8.23
N GLU A 120 -10.52 11.50 -9.31
CA GLU A 120 -10.16 11.10 -10.67
C GLU A 120 -8.67 11.33 -10.93
N LYS A 121 -8.15 12.52 -10.55
CA LYS A 121 -6.71 12.81 -10.65
C LYS A 121 -5.88 11.82 -9.84
N VAL A 122 -6.25 11.54 -8.59
CA VAL A 122 -5.53 10.57 -7.74
C VAL A 122 -5.51 9.18 -8.35
N LEU A 123 -6.65 8.70 -8.86
CA LEU A 123 -6.76 7.38 -9.47
C LEU A 123 -5.97 7.29 -10.77
N TRP A 124 -6.06 8.32 -11.61
CA TRP A 124 -5.28 8.40 -12.83
C TRP A 124 -3.78 8.42 -12.53
N ARG A 125 -3.35 9.22 -11.54
CA ARG A 125 -1.94 9.31 -11.15
C ARG A 125 -1.41 7.99 -10.58
N SER A 126 -2.26 7.27 -9.87
CA SER A 126 -1.90 6.01 -9.20
C SER A 126 -2.15 4.78 -10.07
N ASN A 127 -2.49 4.94 -11.35
CA ASN A 127 -2.83 3.84 -12.23
C ASN A 127 -1.64 2.90 -12.45
N LEU A 128 -1.86 1.59 -12.26
CA LEU A 128 -0.79 0.59 -12.34
C LEU A 128 -0.16 0.47 -13.73
N ASN A 129 -0.93 0.59 -14.82
CA ASN A 129 -0.39 0.51 -16.18
C ASN A 129 0.49 1.72 -16.48
N ARG A 130 0.06 2.90 -16.06
CA ARG A 130 0.86 4.11 -16.13
C ARG A 130 2.15 4.02 -15.31
N LEU A 131 2.08 3.48 -14.09
CA LEU A 131 3.25 3.29 -13.23
C LEU A 131 4.23 2.21 -13.77
N LYS A 132 3.75 1.27 -14.60
CA LYS A 132 4.59 0.27 -15.29
C LYS A 132 5.41 0.87 -16.44
N GLU A 133 4.92 1.92 -17.07
CA GLU A 133 5.53 2.57 -18.24
C GLU A 133 6.65 3.56 -17.89
N LEU A 134 6.96 3.73 -16.60
CA LEU A 134 8.08 4.57 -16.15
C LEU A 134 9.41 4.05 -16.70
N GLU A 135 10.28 4.96 -17.16
CA GLU A 135 11.59 4.66 -17.78
C GLU A 135 12.54 3.81 -16.92
N ILE A 136 12.23 3.63 -15.62
CA ILE A 136 13.00 2.79 -14.70
C ILE A 136 12.45 1.35 -14.77
N PRO A 137 13.25 0.34 -15.15
CA PRO A 137 12.82 -1.05 -15.24
C PRO A 137 12.35 -1.59 -13.88
N ASN A 138 11.05 -1.55 -13.63
CA ASN A 138 10.44 -1.94 -12.35
C ASN A 138 9.53 -3.18 -12.46
N THR A 139 9.79 -4.02 -13.46
CA THR A 139 9.01 -5.24 -13.78
C THR A 139 8.88 -6.22 -12.60
N ILE A 140 9.77 -6.14 -11.61
CA ILE A 140 9.72 -6.97 -10.39
C ILE A 140 8.59 -6.59 -9.41
N PHE A 141 8.10 -5.35 -9.47
CA PHE A 141 7.06 -4.81 -8.59
C PHE A 141 5.66 -4.94 -9.20
N PHE A 142 5.56 -4.94 -10.53
CA PHE A 142 4.30 -4.92 -11.23
C PHE A 142 4.03 -6.25 -11.96
N ARG A 143 3.02 -7.01 -11.51
CA ARG A 143 2.53 -8.23 -12.18
C ARG A 143 1.27 -7.92 -13.02
N THR A 144 0.51 -8.96 -13.36
CA THR A 144 -0.80 -8.94 -14.03
C THR A 144 -1.78 -8.01 -13.33
N GLY A 145 -1.85 -8.11 -12.01
CA GLY A 145 -2.72 -7.28 -11.18
C GLY A 145 -4.20 -7.66 -11.25
N THR A 146 -4.47 -8.88 -11.72
CA THR A 146 -5.81 -9.44 -11.90
C THR A 146 -6.19 -10.31 -10.70
N VAL A 147 -7.45 -10.22 -10.28
CA VAL A 147 -8.05 -11.11 -9.26
C VAL A 147 -8.32 -12.49 -9.88
N GLY A 148 -8.16 -13.55 -9.10
CA GLY A 148 -8.35 -14.94 -9.52
C GLY A 148 -7.17 -15.53 -10.29
N ASP A 149 -6.10 -14.77 -10.51
CA ASP A 149 -4.93 -15.21 -11.28
C ASP A 149 -4.20 -16.40 -10.62
N TRP A 150 -4.41 -16.65 -9.33
CA TRP A 150 -3.91 -17.86 -8.66
C TRP A 150 -4.44 -19.15 -9.25
N LYS A 151 -5.61 -19.14 -9.89
CA LYS A 151 -6.20 -20.31 -10.58
C LYS A 151 -5.29 -20.82 -11.72
N ASN A 152 -4.41 -19.96 -12.25
CA ASN A 152 -3.43 -20.33 -13.27
C ASN A 152 -2.17 -21.00 -12.69
N TYR A 153 -1.94 -20.91 -11.38
CA TYR A 153 -0.69 -21.32 -10.75
C TYR A 153 -0.86 -22.33 -9.61
N LEU A 154 -2.04 -22.40 -8.99
CA LEU A 154 -2.34 -23.31 -7.88
C LEU A 154 -3.33 -24.39 -8.33
N THR A 155 -3.08 -25.62 -7.89
CA THR A 155 -4.06 -26.70 -8.02
C THR A 155 -5.22 -26.49 -7.03
N SER A 156 -6.38 -27.09 -7.32
CA SER A 156 -7.56 -27.05 -6.45
C SER A 156 -7.23 -27.48 -5.01
N ASP A 157 -6.41 -28.51 -4.83
CA ASP A 157 -6.10 -29.06 -3.51
C ASP A 157 -5.23 -28.10 -2.68
N ILE A 158 -4.29 -27.40 -3.32
CA ILE A 158 -3.46 -26.39 -2.66
C ILE A 158 -4.29 -25.16 -2.31
N ALA A 159 -5.18 -24.74 -3.21
CA ALA A 159 -6.09 -23.63 -2.95
C ALA A 159 -7.04 -23.93 -1.79
N GLN A 160 -7.64 -25.12 -1.78
CA GLN A 160 -8.51 -25.56 -0.69
C GLN A 160 -7.77 -25.60 0.65
N ARG A 161 -6.53 -26.11 0.66
CA ARG A 161 -5.72 -26.12 1.88
C ARG A 161 -5.39 -24.72 2.39
N LEU A 162 -5.20 -23.74 1.51
CA LEU A 162 -5.02 -22.34 1.89
C LEU A 162 -6.31 -21.75 2.47
N ASP A 163 -7.47 -22.12 1.93
CA ASP A 163 -8.77 -21.69 2.44
C ASP A 163 -9.04 -22.23 3.83
N ASP A 164 -8.77 -23.51 4.05
CA ASP A 164 -8.95 -24.16 5.34
C ASP A 164 -8.04 -23.51 6.41
N LEU A 165 -6.76 -23.28 6.07
CA LEU A 165 -5.83 -22.58 6.97
C LEU A 165 -6.26 -21.14 7.26
N THR A 166 -6.78 -20.43 6.26
CA THR A 166 -7.26 -19.05 6.44
C THR A 166 -8.48 -19.02 7.35
N ARG A 167 -9.43 -19.93 7.12
CA ARG A 167 -10.64 -20.09 7.95
C ARG A 167 -10.27 -20.40 9.40
N ASP A 168 -9.40 -21.37 9.62
CA ASP A 168 -8.95 -21.77 10.97
C ASP A 168 -8.25 -20.62 11.71
N LYS A 169 -7.47 -19.79 10.99
CA LYS A 169 -6.75 -18.66 11.59
C LYS A 169 -7.63 -17.44 11.85
N LEU A 170 -8.67 -17.24 11.05
CA LEU A 170 -9.61 -16.13 11.22
C LEU A 170 -10.80 -16.50 12.09
N GLN A 171 -11.05 -17.79 12.34
CA GLN A 171 -12.13 -18.26 13.19
C GLN A 171 -12.04 -17.64 14.58
N GLY A 172 -13.16 -17.06 15.04
CA GLY A 172 -13.24 -16.36 16.33
C GLY A 172 -12.71 -14.92 16.31
N THR A 173 -12.26 -14.43 15.14
CA THR A 173 -11.98 -13.01 14.93
C THR A 173 -13.15 -12.33 14.19
N ALA A 174 -13.15 -11.00 14.14
CA ALA A 174 -14.09 -10.22 13.32
C ALA A 174 -13.60 -10.05 11.87
N LEU A 175 -12.56 -10.76 11.45
CA LEU A 175 -11.96 -10.64 10.13
C LEU A 175 -12.49 -11.74 9.20
N SER A 176 -12.86 -11.35 7.99
CA SER A 176 -13.22 -12.25 6.90
C SER A 176 -12.70 -11.67 5.58
N PHE A 177 -12.46 -12.54 4.60
CA PHE A 177 -12.29 -12.14 3.21
C PHE A 177 -13.57 -12.50 2.48
N ASP A 178 -13.96 -11.69 1.49
CA ASP A 178 -15.06 -12.07 0.60
C ASP A 178 -14.63 -13.30 -0.21
N ASP A 179 -15.54 -14.26 -0.36
CA ASP A 179 -15.35 -15.39 -1.28
C ASP A 179 -15.81 -14.96 -2.69
N GLU A 180 -15.04 -15.33 -3.73
CA GLU A 180 -15.42 -15.17 -5.15
C GLU A 180 -16.57 -16.10 -5.57
#